data_AF-A0ABD1S7H9-F1
#
_entry.id   AF-A0ABD1S7H9-F1
#
_cell.length_a   1.000
_cell.length_b   1.000
_cell.length_c   1.000
_cell.angle_alpha   90.00
_cell.angle_beta   90.00
_cell.angle_gamma   90.00
#
_symmetry.space_group_name_H-M   'P 1'
#
loop_
_entity.id
_entity.type
_entity.pdbx_description
1 polymer ?
#
loop_
_entity_poly.entity_id
_entity_poly.type
_entity_poly.pdbx_seq_one_letter_code
_entity_poly.pdbx_strand_id
1 'polypeptide(L)'
;MICEGIIYQFGPCCEHVLGYWNASMQPPEKVLILTYEDLKKNPMDSVKKKIVKHLGQPISLEEEKDGIVEEIVKQCSFENLSNLEMNKTGVQRYASIISIENHVFSRKGNFGDWQTTQCRNGGT
;
A
#
# COMPACT_ATOMS: atom_id res chain seq x y z
N MET A 1 -7.39 1.37 -22.61
CA MET A 1 -8.23 1.75 -21.45
C MET A 1 -7.41 2.33 -20.30
N ILE A 2 -6.67 1.55 -19.49
CA ILE A 2 -5.89 2.09 -18.34
C ILE A 2 -4.76 3.03 -18.82
N CYS A 3 -3.93 2.59 -19.76
CA CYS A 3 -2.80 3.40 -20.28
C CYS A 3 -3.24 4.63 -21.09
N GLU A 4 -4.48 4.63 -21.59
CA GLU A 4 -5.08 5.74 -22.33
C GLU A 4 -5.69 6.79 -21.38
N GLY A 5 -5.59 6.60 -20.06
CA GLY A 5 -6.17 7.50 -19.07
C GLY A 5 -7.70 7.41 -18.98
N ILE A 6 -8.33 6.45 -19.66
CA ILE A 6 -9.77 6.23 -19.66
C ILE A 6 -10.14 5.42 -18.42
N ILE A 7 -10.11 6.07 -17.25
CA ILE A 7 -10.54 5.51 -15.97
C ILE A 7 -11.62 6.42 -15.38
N TYR A 8 -12.79 5.86 -15.06
CA TYR A 8 -13.96 6.61 -14.59
C TYR A 8 -13.78 7.20 -13.18
N GLN A 9 -12.87 6.67 -12.36
CA GLN A 9 -12.62 7.12 -10.99
C GLN A 9 -11.15 7.46 -10.78
N PHE A 10 -10.88 8.57 -10.09
CA PHE A 10 -9.56 9.00 -9.60
C PHE A 10 -8.48 9.32 -10.65
N GLY A 11 -8.88 9.45 -11.92
CA GLY A 11 -8.09 10.05 -13.00
C GLY A 11 -6.98 9.18 -13.58
N PRO A 12 -6.24 9.68 -14.58
CA PRO A 12 -5.12 8.96 -15.17
C PRO A 12 -4.05 8.64 -14.11
N CYS A 13 -3.65 7.37 -14.02
CA CYS A 13 -2.71 6.90 -12.99
C CYS A 13 -1.41 7.72 -12.92
N CYS A 14 -0.83 8.05 -14.08
CA CYS A 14 0.41 8.82 -14.14
C CYS A 14 0.27 10.25 -13.60
N GLU A 15 -0.82 10.94 -13.93
CA GLU A 15 -1.09 12.29 -13.45
C GLU A 15 -1.34 12.30 -11.94
N HIS A 16 -2.06 11.31 -11.44
CA HIS A 16 -2.29 11.13 -10.00
C HIS A 16 -0.97 10.97 -9.24
N VAL A 17 -0.08 10.08 -9.68
CA VAL A 17 1.24 9.89 -9.05
C VAL A 17 2.10 11.16 -9.16
N LEU A 18 2.12 11.81 -10.33
CA LEU A 18 2.91 13.02 -10.56
C LEU A 18 2.47 14.18 -9.65
N GLY A 19 1.17 14.34 -9.40
CA GLY A 19 0.63 15.35 -8.51
C GLY A 19 1.18 15.22 -7.08
N TYR A 20 1.12 14.01 -6.49
CA TYR A 20 1.67 13.75 -5.16
C TYR A 20 3.20 13.84 -5.14
N TRP A 21 3.87 13.39 -6.21
CA TRP A 21 5.32 13.51 -6.32
C TRP A 21 5.76 14.98 -6.26
N ASN A 22 5.10 15.86 -7.03
CA ASN A 22 5.39 17.29 -7.00
C ASN A 22 5.08 17.91 -5.62
N ALA A 23 3.97 17.51 -4.98
CA ALA A 23 3.64 17.94 -3.63
C ALA A 23 4.69 17.52 -2.59
N SER A 24 5.29 16.34 -2.75
CA SER A 24 6.35 15.85 -1.86
C SER A 24 7.64 16.68 -1.91
N MET A 25 7.82 17.50 -2.94
CA MET A 25 8.98 18.40 -3.04
C MET A 25 8.90 19.60 -2.08
N GLN A 26 7.76 19.86 -1.41
CA GLN A 26 7.55 21.06 -0.59
C GLN A 26 6.52 20.84 0.55
N PRO A 27 6.81 21.26 1.80
CA PRO A 27 7.86 20.76 2.70
C PRO A 27 7.77 19.24 2.91
N PRO A 28 8.90 18.54 3.13
CA PRO A 28 8.94 17.07 3.25
C PRO A 28 8.17 16.52 4.46
N GLU A 29 7.82 17.36 5.43
CA GLU A 29 7.00 17.00 6.59
C GLU A 29 5.52 16.84 6.25
N LYS A 30 5.05 17.33 5.09
CA LYS A 30 3.62 17.28 4.73
C LYS A 30 3.21 16.05 3.93
N VAL A 31 4.11 15.53 3.09
CA VAL A 31 3.81 14.42 2.19
C VAL A 31 4.98 13.45 2.17
N LEU A 32 4.73 12.21 2.58
CA LEU A 32 5.66 11.08 2.43
C LEU A 32 5.25 10.22 1.23
N ILE A 33 6.15 10.08 0.26
CA ILE A 33 5.99 9.13 -0.84
C ILE A 33 6.61 7.79 -0.48
N LEU A 34 5.82 6.73 -0.61
CA LEU A 34 6.24 5.35 -0.45
C LEU A 34 5.85 4.57 -1.70
N THR A 35 6.75 3.72 -2.16
CA THR A 35 6.43 2.72 -3.20
C THR A 35 6.06 1.40 -2.54
N TYR A 36 5.13 0.67 -3.15
CA TYR A 36 4.72 -0.65 -2.67
C TYR A 36 5.90 -1.63 -2.61
N GLU A 37 6.80 -1.59 -3.58
CA GLU A 37 7.97 -2.46 -3.68
C GLU A 37 8.94 -2.24 -2.53
N ASP A 38 9.27 -0.99 -2.19
CA ASP A 38 10.12 -0.66 -1.04
C ASP A 38 9.49 -1.15 0.27
N LEU A 39 8.19 -0.91 0.45
CA LEU A 39 7.46 -1.32 1.65
C LEU A 39 7.50 -2.84 1.84
N LYS A 40 7.37 -3.60 0.75
CA LYS A 40 7.39 -5.06 0.81
C LYS A 40 8.81 -5.63 0.92
N LYS A 41 9.81 -5.03 0.28
CA LYS A 41 11.21 -5.49 0.33
C LYS A 41 11.86 -5.19 1.68
N ASN A 42 11.61 -4.01 2.24
CA ASN A 42 12.26 -3.52 3.46
C ASN A 42 11.23 -2.93 4.44
N PRO A 43 10.30 -3.73 4.99
CA PRO A 43 9.20 -3.23 5.80
C PRO A 43 9.67 -2.56 7.10
N MET A 44 10.63 -3.17 7.81
CA MET A 44 11.17 -2.61 9.06
C MET A 44 11.82 -1.25 8.84
N ASP A 45 12.66 -1.13 7.82
CA ASP A 45 13.31 0.14 7.47
C ASP A 45 12.30 1.20 7.01
N SER A 46 11.27 0.79 6.28
CA SER A 46 10.20 1.70 5.86
C SER A 46 9.42 2.24 7.07
N VAL A 47 9.09 1.39 8.04
CA VAL A 47 8.44 1.80 9.29
C VAL A 47 9.38 2.72 10.09
N LYS A 48 10.57 2.23 10.44
CA LYS A 48 11.51 2.90 11.35
C LYS A 48 12.08 4.20 10.81
N LYS A 49 12.50 4.22 9.54
CA LYS A 49 13.24 5.37 8.96
C LYS A 49 12.34 6.35 8.23
N LYS A 50 11.19 5.91 7.72
CA LYS A 50 10.30 6.75 6.89
C LYS A 50 8.99 7.09 7.62
N ILE A 51 8.16 6.09 7.94
CA ILE A 51 6.78 6.31 8.41
C ILE A 51 6.75 7.00 9.77
N VAL A 52 7.37 6.40 10.80
CA VAL A 52 7.29 6.90 12.18
C VAL A 52 7.95 8.28 12.33
N LYS A 53 9.03 8.51 11.57
CA LYS A 53 9.70 9.83 11.49
C LYS A 53 8.79 10.88 10.86
N HIS A 54 8.10 10.54 9.78
CA HIS A 54 7.17 11.46 9.11
C HIS A 54 5.94 11.78 9.98
N LEU A 55 5.48 10.82 10.80
CA LEU A 55 4.43 11.03 11.79
C LEU A 55 4.88 11.84 13.01
N GLY A 56 6.16 12.21 13.11
CA GLY A 56 6.73 12.93 14.26
C GLY A 56 6.83 12.07 15.53
N GLN A 57 6.78 10.74 15.39
CA GLN A 57 6.83 9.77 16.49
C GLN A 57 8.01 8.80 16.30
N PRO A 58 9.27 9.27 16.35
CA PRO A 58 10.42 8.40 16.16
C PRO A 58 10.47 7.30 17.23
N ILE A 59 10.75 6.07 16.80
CA ILE A 59 10.92 4.92 17.69
C ILE A 59 12.13 5.15 18.59
N SER A 60 11.92 5.03 19.90
CA SER A 60 12.97 5.13 20.92
C SER A 60 13.86 3.88 20.94
N LEU A 61 15.03 4.00 21.57
CA LEU A 61 15.93 2.85 21.74
C LEU A 61 15.32 1.73 22.57
N GLU A 62 14.41 2.05 23.51
CA GLU A 62 13.74 1.05 24.32
C GLU A 62 12.68 0.31 23.51
N GLU A 63 11.82 1.04 22.78
CA GLU A 63 10.85 0.42 21.87
C GLU A 63 11.52 -0.43 20.80
N GLU A 64 12.71 -0.04 20.34
CA GLU A 64 13.50 -0.86 19.42
C GLU A 64 13.98 -2.16 20.08
N LYS A 65 14.46 -2.11 21.32
CA LYS A 65 14.87 -3.32 22.07
C LYS A 65 13.68 -4.22 22.38
N ASP A 66 12.52 -3.62 22.65
CA ASP A 66 11.26 -4.33 22.90
C ASP A 66 10.66 -4.95 21.63
N GLY A 67 11.27 -4.72 20.46
CA GLY A 67 10.84 -5.31 19.19
C GLY A 67 9.55 -4.70 18.65
N ILE A 68 9.24 -3.45 18.99
CA ILE A 68 7.99 -2.79 18.59
C ILE A 68 7.88 -2.67 17.06
N VAL A 69 8.99 -2.45 16.36
CA VAL A 69 8.99 -2.34 14.89
C VAL A 69 8.64 -3.67 14.25
N GLU A 70 9.21 -4.76 14.76
CA GLU A 70 8.96 -6.13 14.33
C GLU A 70 7.49 -6.51 14.53
N GLU A 71 6.92 -6.14 15.68
CA GLU A 71 5.51 -6.41 15.97
C GLU A 71 4.58 -5.59 15.08
N ILE A 72 4.86 -4.31 14.82
CA ILE A 72 4.11 -3.49 13.85
C ILE A 72 4.14 -4.14 12.47
N VAL A 73 5.33 -4.49 11.98
CA VAL A 73 5.50 -5.11 10.66
C VAL A 73 4.74 -6.43 10.57
N LYS A 74 4.81 -7.25 11.62
CA LYS A 74 4.10 -8.53 11.69
C LYS A 74 2.58 -8.33 11.70
N GLN A 75 2.05 -7.42 12.51
CA GLN A 75 0.62 -7.15 12.57
C GLN A 75 0.07 -6.56 11.26
N CYS A 76 0.85 -5.70 10.60
CA CYS A 76 0.47 -5.10 9.32
C CYS A 76 0.87 -5.94 8.10
N SER A 77 1.41 -7.15 8.29
CA SER A 77 1.79 -8.03 7.19
C SER A 77 0.58 -8.47 6.37
N PHE A 78 0.79 -8.75 5.08
CA PHE A 78 -0.28 -9.24 4.22
C PHE A 78 -0.85 -10.54 4.76
N GLU A 79 0.03 -11.45 5.21
CA GLU A 79 -0.31 -12.75 5.76
C GLU A 79 -1.16 -12.63 7.03
N ASN A 80 -0.85 -11.68 7.92
CA ASN A 80 -1.67 -11.45 9.11
C ASN A 80 -3.03 -10.83 8.73
N LEU A 81 -3.00 -9.72 7.99
CA LEU A 81 -4.22 -8.97 7.64
C LEU A 81 -5.18 -9.78 6.78
N SER A 82 -4.71 -10.53 5.78
CA SER A 82 -5.57 -11.36 4.92
C SER A 82 -6.21 -12.52 5.68
N ASN A 83 -5.67 -12.88 6.84
CA ASN A 83 -6.15 -14.00 7.64
C ASN A 83 -7.13 -13.63 8.75
N LEU A 84 -7.26 -12.34 9.09
CA LEU A 84 -8.25 -11.85 10.04
C LEU A 84 -9.66 -12.21 9.59
N GLU A 85 -10.50 -12.67 10.53
CA GLU A 85 -11.89 -13.08 10.24
C GLU A 85 -12.66 -11.95 9.55
N MET A 86 -12.54 -10.72 10.06
CA MET A 86 -13.14 -9.53 9.46
C MET A 86 -12.77 -9.35 7.98
N ASN A 87 -11.54 -9.69 7.59
CA ASN A 87 -11.07 -9.52 6.21
C ASN A 87 -11.48 -10.70 5.31
N LYS A 88 -11.89 -11.83 5.88
CA LYS A 88 -12.40 -13.00 5.13
C LYS A 88 -13.91 -12.96 4.92
N THR A 89 -14.67 -12.51 5.92
CA THR A 89 -16.13 -12.65 5.94
C THR A 89 -16.88 -11.33 6.12
N GLY A 90 -16.19 -10.24 6.47
CA GLY A 90 -16.80 -8.94 6.67
C GLY A 90 -17.30 -8.31 5.36
N VAL A 91 -18.13 -7.28 5.50
CA VAL A 91 -18.67 -6.50 4.38
C VAL A 91 -18.57 -5.02 4.69
N GLN A 92 -17.88 -4.25 3.84
CA GLN A 92 -17.90 -2.79 3.88
C GLN A 92 -19.15 -2.27 3.17
N ARG A 93 -19.93 -1.44 3.85
CA ARG A 93 -21.10 -0.75 3.27
C ARG A 93 -20.72 0.68 2.93
N TYR A 94 -20.67 0.98 1.63
CA TYR A 94 -20.43 2.31 1.09
C TYR A 94 -21.75 2.89 0.58
N ALA A 95 -22.19 3.99 1.19
CA ALA A 95 -23.53 4.54 0.97
C ALA A 95 -24.64 3.47 1.13
N SER A 96 -25.87 3.78 0.74
CA SER A 96 -27.01 2.86 0.84
C SER A 96 -27.01 1.76 -0.23
N ILE A 97 -26.16 1.86 -1.26
CA ILE A 97 -26.27 1.06 -2.49
C ILE A 97 -25.05 0.19 -2.82
N ILE A 98 -23.89 0.42 -2.19
CA ILE A 98 -22.68 -0.34 -2.49
C ILE A 98 -22.29 -1.15 -1.27
N SER A 99 -22.21 -2.47 -1.42
CA SER A 99 -21.65 -3.38 -0.42
C SER A 99 -20.53 -4.16 -1.05
N ILE A 100 -19.37 -4.21 -0.39
CA ILE A 100 -18.17 -4.89 -0.88
C ILE A 100 -17.75 -5.88 0.19
N GLU A 101 -17.68 -7.16 -0.18
CA GLU A 101 -17.14 -8.21 0.69
C GLU A 101 -15.65 -8.00 0.94
N ASN A 102 -15.19 -8.13 2.18
CA ASN A 102 -13.84 -7.75 2.55
C ASN A 102 -12.75 -8.62 1.91
N HIS A 103 -13.08 -9.87 1.58
CA HIS A 103 -12.12 -10.81 1.01
C HIS A 103 -11.53 -10.31 -0.32
N VAL A 104 -12.26 -9.46 -1.06
CA VAL A 104 -11.81 -8.94 -2.36
C VAL A 104 -10.62 -7.97 -2.25
N PHE A 105 -10.41 -7.35 -1.07
CA PHE A 105 -9.31 -6.42 -0.86
C PHE A 105 -7.95 -7.14 -0.70
N SER A 106 -7.95 -8.44 -0.36
CA SER A 106 -6.74 -9.23 -0.11
C SER A 106 -6.61 -10.38 -1.10
N ARG A 107 -5.95 -10.12 -2.25
CA ARG A 107 -5.85 -11.11 -3.34
C ARG A 107 -4.60 -12.01 -3.27
N LYS A 108 -3.43 -11.46 -3.65
CA LYS A 108 -2.14 -12.21 -3.67
C LYS A 108 -1.00 -11.50 -2.94
N GLY A 109 -1.07 -10.17 -2.81
CA GLY A 109 -0.04 -9.39 -2.12
C GLY A 109 1.37 -9.50 -2.72
N ASN A 110 1.53 -9.87 -3.99
CA ASN A 110 2.84 -10.09 -4.63
C ASN A 110 3.14 -9.03 -5.69
N PHE A 111 4.42 -8.68 -5.84
CA PHE A 111 4.89 -7.88 -6.97
C PHE A 111 5.08 -8.76 -8.21
N GLY A 112 4.96 -8.18 -9.41
CA GLY A 112 5.23 -8.88 -10.67
C GLY A 112 4.09 -9.78 -11.20
N ASP A 113 2.97 -9.91 -10.50
CA ASP A 113 1.84 -10.76 -10.94
C ASP A 113 1.24 -10.33 -12.30
N TRP A 114 1.49 -9.09 -12.73
CA TRP A 114 1.12 -8.59 -14.06
C TRP A 114 1.67 -9.44 -15.22
N GLN A 115 2.80 -10.13 -15.02
CA GLN A 115 3.38 -11.01 -16.03
C GLN A 115 2.49 -12.23 -16.32
N THR A 116 1.64 -12.63 -15.37
CA THR A 116 0.72 -13.76 -15.52
C THR A 116 -0.58 -13.38 -16.23
N THR A 117 -0.92 -12.09 -16.26
CA THR A 117 -2.19 -11.57 -16.80
C THR A 117 -2.01 -10.76 -18.08
N GLN A 118 -0.81 -10.23 -18.36
CA GLN A 118 -0.52 -9.65 -19.66
C GLN A 118 -0.42 -10.75 -20.71
N CYS A 119 -1.25 -10.65 -21.75
CA CYS A 119 -1.01 -11.38 -22.98
C CYS A 119 0.39 -11.02 -23.46
N ARG A 120 1.28 -12.01 -23.63
CA ARG A 120 2.50 -11.79 -24.41
C ARG A 120 2.02 -11.35 -25.78
N ASN A 121 2.27 -10.10 -26.15
CA ASN A 121 2.16 -9.71 -27.55
C ASN A 121 3.15 -10.61 -28.29
N GLY A 122 2.62 -11.65 -28.94
CA GLY A 122 3.38 -12.60 -29.72
C GLY A 122 4.05 -11.84 -30.84
N GLY A 123 5.32 -11.50 -30.64
CA GLY A 123 6.19 -10.95 -31.66
C GLY A 123 7.04 -12.05 -32.25
N THR A 124 6.53 -12.66 -33.32
CA THR A 124 7.25 -12.80 -34.60
C THR A 124 6.25 -12.52 -35.70
#